data_AF-A0A7X6WIP8-F1
#
_entry.id   AF-A0A7X6WIP8-F1
#
_cell.length_a   1.000
_cell.length_b   1.000
_cell.length_c   1.000
_cell.angle_alpha   90.00
_cell.angle_beta   90.00
_cell.angle_gamma   90.00
#
_symmetry.space_group_name_H-M   'P 1'
#
loop_
_entity.id
_entity.type
_entity.pdbx_description
1 polymer ?
#
loop_
_entity_poly.entity_id
_entity_poly.type
_entity_poly.pdbx_seq_one_letter_code
_entity_poly.pdbx_strand_id
1 'polypeptide(L)'
;MNTYKKERSDRVSPVVGDRLPANIYEYFRAKTMRTGVVSTVDEDGYPRGAPMSLFYALDDRTLLMGAQNRSQTFKNVERTGKIALTFLGGGDVAFTIRGKCRVFKTTMETSKYLGILVVEVEAVKSDVAIDVEVTDGIQYTYRSQKWEDFVNRVLDELRGYTLADVKG
;
A
#
# COMPACT_ATOMS: atom_id res chain seq x y z
N MET A 1 -25.76 -31.44 -7.17
CA MET A 1 -24.85 -30.31 -6.91
C MET A 1 -25.51 -29.06 -7.50
N ASN A 2 -25.90 -28.09 -6.65
CA ASN A 2 -26.67 -26.92 -7.06
C ASN A 2 -25.89 -26.09 -8.09
N THR A 3 -26.51 -25.72 -9.21
CA THR A 3 -25.93 -24.91 -10.29
C THR A 3 -25.34 -23.59 -9.77
N TYR A 4 -25.92 -23.04 -8.69
CA TYR A 4 -25.41 -21.88 -7.95
C TYR A 4 -24.01 -22.06 -7.33
N LYS A 5 -23.61 -23.27 -6.92
CA LYS A 5 -22.27 -23.53 -6.35
C LYS A 5 -21.21 -23.73 -7.42
N LYS A 6 -21.60 -24.13 -8.64
CA LYS A 6 -20.66 -24.39 -9.74
C LYS A 6 -20.20 -23.09 -10.40
N GLU A 7 -21.09 -22.10 -10.55
CA GLU A 7 -20.75 -20.79 -11.15
C GLU A 7 -19.85 -19.90 -10.28
N ARG A 8 -19.84 -20.11 -8.95
CA ARG A 8 -18.97 -19.35 -8.01
C ARG A 8 -17.55 -19.88 -7.92
N SER A 9 -17.36 -21.19 -8.14
CA SER A 9 -16.04 -21.84 -8.06
C SER A 9 -15.05 -21.36 -9.15
N ASP A 10 -15.56 -20.79 -10.25
CA ASP A 10 -14.75 -20.48 -11.43
C ASP A 10 -14.27 -19.01 -11.49
N ARG A 11 -14.64 -18.17 -10.51
CA ARG A 11 -14.17 -16.78 -10.45
C ARG A 11 -12.89 -16.68 -9.61
N VAL A 12 -11.76 -16.92 -10.29
CA VAL A 12 -10.43 -16.48 -9.84
C VAL A 12 -10.51 -15.00 -9.46
N SER A 13 -10.07 -14.64 -8.25
CA SER A 13 -9.90 -13.27 -7.72
C SER A 13 -9.57 -12.25 -8.82
N PRO A 14 -10.57 -11.52 -9.37
CA PRO A 14 -10.39 -10.80 -10.62
C PRO A 14 -9.59 -9.51 -10.39
N VAL A 15 -8.81 -9.12 -11.40
CA VAL A 15 -8.33 -7.74 -11.49
C VAL A 15 -9.56 -6.84 -11.60
N VAL A 16 -9.71 -5.94 -10.64
CA VAL A 16 -10.85 -5.02 -10.51
C VAL A 16 -10.67 -3.83 -11.46
N GLY A 17 -9.43 -3.44 -11.76
CA GLY A 17 -9.12 -2.38 -12.71
C GLY A 17 -7.68 -1.87 -12.58
N ASP A 18 -7.41 -0.72 -13.17
CA ASP A 18 -6.12 0.01 -13.16
C ASP A 18 -6.14 1.25 -12.26
N ARG A 19 -7.21 1.41 -11.46
CA ARG A 19 -7.45 2.50 -10.51
C ARG A 19 -7.88 1.92 -9.17
N LEU A 20 -7.62 2.64 -8.09
CA LEU A 20 -8.15 2.34 -6.76
C LEU A 20 -9.68 2.49 -6.79
N PRO A 21 -10.44 1.43 -6.49
CA PRO A 21 -11.87 1.58 -6.25
C PRO A 21 -12.14 2.54 -5.09
N ALA A 22 -13.31 3.19 -5.06
CA ALA A 22 -13.62 4.24 -4.08
C ALA A 22 -13.38 3.80 -2.62
N ASN A 23 -13.77 2.58 -2.25
CA ASN A 23 -13.53 2.06 -0.90
C ASN A 23 -12.02 1.93 -0.57
N ILE A 24 -11.20 1.54 -1.54
CA ILE A 24 -9.74 1.42 -1.36
C ILE A 24 -9.06 2.79 -1.38
N TYR A 25 -9.53 3.71 -2.21
CA TYR A 25 -9.06 5.09 -2.19
C TYR A 25 -9.32 5.74 -0.81
N GLU A 26 -10.56 5.65 -0.31
CA GLU A 26 -10.91 6.16 1.03
C GLU A 26 -10.14 5.44 2.14
N TYR A 27 -9.85 4.14 1.98
CA TYR A 27 -9.00 3.39 2.90
C TYR A 27 -7.63 4.06 3.10
N PHE A 28 -6.99 4.52 2.02
CA PHE A 28 -5.70 5.23 2.08
C PHE A 28 -5.78 6.73 2.40
N ARG A 29 -6.96 7.34 2.29
CA ARG A 29 -7.21 8.74 2.67
C ARG A 29 -7.49 8.92 4.16
N ALA A 30 -7.86 7.83 4.84
CA ALA A 30 -8.13 7.84 6.28
C ALA A 30 -6.93 8.37 7.10
N LYS A 31 -7.23 8.95 8.26
CA LYS A 31 -6.19 9.55 9.12
C LYS A 31 -5.29 8.54 9.84
N THR A 32 -5.65 7.26 9.81
CA THR A 32 -4.99 6.16 10.52
C THR A 32 -3.94 5.46 9.66
N MET A 33 -2.92 4.85 10.28
CA MET A 33 -1.98 4.03 9.52
C MET A 33 -2.68 2.80 8.98
N ARG A 34 -2.24 2.35 7.81
CA ARG A 34 -2.75 1.13 7.18
C ARG A 34 -1.61 0.15 7.02
N THR A 35 -1.65 -0.96 7.73
CA THR A 35 -0.57 -1.95 7.64
C THR A 35 -0.81 -2.88 6.47
N GLY A 36 0.17 -2.99 5.58
CA GLY A 36 0.18 -3.91 4.46
C GLY A 36 1.55 -4.54 4.27
N VAL A 37 1.62 -5.56 3.42
CA VAL A 37 2.86 -6.18 3.01
C VAL A 37 3.30 -5.58 1.69
N VAL A 38 4.47 -4.95 1.69
CA VAL A 38 5.12 -4.41 0.51
C VAL A 38 6.04 -5.47 -0.05
N SER A 39 5.77 -5.95 -1.26
CA SER A 39 6.57 -6.92 -1.97
C SER A 39 7.37 -6.23 -3.09
N THR A 40 8.69 -6.41 -3.07
CA THR A 40 9.61 -5.93 -4.11
C THR A 40 10.40 -7.11 -4.67
N VAL A 41 11.07 -6.91 -5.82
CA VAL A 41 11.94 -7.93 -6.42
C VAL A 41 13.38 -7.64 -6.02
N ASP A 42 14.09 -8.61 -5.47
CA ASP A 42 15.48 -8.45 -5.05
C ASP A 42 16.51 -8.71 -6.17
N GLU A 43 17.80 -8.60 -5.87
CA GLU A 43 18.87 -8.80 -6.85
C GLU A 43 18.99 -10.27 -7.27
N ASP A 44 18.70 -11.19 -6.33
CA ASP A 44 18.63 -12.64 -6.55
C ASP A 44 17.35 -13.06 -7.31
N GLY A 45 16.48 -12.11 -7.66
CA GLY A 45 15.21 -12.36 -8.36
C GLY A 45 14.06 -12.84 -7.48
N TYR A 46 14.27 -13.10 -6.19
CA TYR A 46 13.21 -13.50 -5.27
C TYR A 46 12.38 -12.30 -4.80
N PRO A 47 11.08 -12.50 -4.48
CA PRO A 47 10.28 -11.47 -3.87
C PRO A 47 10.71 -11.24 -2.42
N ARG A 48 10.78 -9.98 -1.99
CA ARG A 48 10.96 -9.59 -0.59
C ARG A 48 9.77 -8.80 -0.09
N GLY A 49 9.06 -9.41 0.86
CA GLY A 49 7.94 -8.83 1.59
C GLY A 49 8.42 -8.09 2.83
N ALA A 50 7.89 -6.88 3.06
CA ALA A 50 8.13 -6.09 4.26
C ALA A 50 6.81 -5.47 4.76
N PRO A 51 6.41 -5.68 6.02
CA PRO A 51 5.29 -4.97 6.61
C PRO A 51 5.59 -3.48 6.70
N MET A 52 4.73 -2.65 6.12
CA MET A 52 4.83 -1.19 6.16
C MET A 52 3.47 -0.57 6.38
N SER A 53 3.45 0.70 6.77
CA SER A 53 2.24 1.31 7.31
C SER A 53 2.03 2.80 7.01
N LEU A 54 3.01 3.42 6.35
CA LEU A 54 3.00 4.84 6.03
C LEU A 54 2.58 5.01 4.58
N PHE A 55 1.27 5.15 4.34
CA PHE A 55 0.69 5.29 3.01
C PHE A 55 -0.28 6.46 2.97
N TYR A 56 -0.39 7.10 1.81
CA TYR A 56 -1.40 8.11 1.53
C TYR A 56 -1.76 8.13 0.05
N ALA A 57 -3.05 8.23 -0.29
CA ALA A 57 -3.48 8.37 -1.68
C ALA A 57 -3.60 9.84 -2.10
N LEU A 58 -2.85 10.23 -3.14
CA LEU A 58 -3.01 11.55 -3.76
C LEU A 58 -4.23 11.58 -4.68
N ASP A 59 -4.44 10.50 -5.43
CA ASP A 59 -5.63 10.24 -6.26
C ASP A 59 -5.89 8.73 -6.37
N ASP A 60 -6.76 8.33 -7.30
CA ASP A 60 -7.10 6.93 -7.54
C ASP A 60 -6.03 6.15 -8.34
N ARG A 61 -4.90 6.78 -8.67
CA ARG A 61 -3.79 6.15 -9.42
C ARG A 61 -2.43 6.32 -8.75
N THR A 62 -2.32 7.14 -7.73
CA THR A 62 -1.04 7.58 -7.17
C THR A 62 -1.08 7.53 -5.66
N LEU A 63 -0.18 6.72 -5.09
CA LEU A 63 0.05 6.65 -3.66
C LEU A 63 1.42 7.23 -3.31
N LEU A 64 1.52 7.85 -2.14
CA LEU A 64 2.77 8.10 -1.45
C LEU A 64 2.99 7.06 -0.37
N MET A 65 4.25 6.69 -0.21
CA MET A 65 4.67 5.70 0.76
C MET A 65 5.93 6.16 1.48
N GLY A 66 5.87 6.24 2.81
CA GLY A 66 7.04 6.43 3.65
C GLY A 66 7.78 5.12 3.86
N ALA A 67 9.09 5.10 3.64
CA ALA A 67 9.92 3.91 3.82
C ALA A 67 11.27 4.27 4.44
N GLN A 68 11.86 3.36 5.22
CA GLN A 68 13.23 3.55 5.68
C GLN A 68 14.18 3.61 4.48
N ASN A 69 14.94 4.70 4.36
CA ASN A 69 15.75 5.01 3.18
C ASN A 69 16.99 4.11 3.00
N ARG A 70 17.29 3.25 3.99
CA ARG A 70 18.34 2.22 3.90
C ARG A 70 17.78 0.80 3.84
N SER A 71 16.46 0.64 3.81
CA SER A 71 15.82 -0.67 3.74
C SER A 71 16.05 -1.34 2.39
N GLN A 72 15.92 -2.67 2.37
CA GLN A 72 16.00 -3.42 1.14
C GLN A 72 14.87 -3.07 0.16
N THR A 73 13.67 -2.80 0.67
CA THR A 73 12.55 -2.30 -0.16
C THR A 73 12.93 -1.02 -0.90
N PHE A 74 13.57 -0.06 -0.23
CA PHE A 74 13.97 1.20 -0.84
C PHE A 74 14.97 0.97 -1.98
N LYS A 75 16.03 0.18 -1.72
CA LYS A 75 17.03 -0.19 -2.73
C LYS A 75 16.44 -0.94 -3.92
N ASN A 76 15.51 -1.87 -3.67
CA ASN A 76 14.84 -2.63 -4.72
C ASN A 76 13.95 -1.76 -5.60
N VAL A 77 13.30 -0.75 -5.01
CA VAL A 77 12.54 0.25 -5.75
C VAL A 77 13.47 1.10 -6.62
N GLU A 78 14.58 1.60 -6.09
CA GLU A 78 15.58 2.35 -6.87
C GLU A 78 16.09 1.54 -8.07
N ARG A 79 16.33 0.24 -7.88
CA ARG A 79 16.86 -0.63 -8.94
C ARG A 79 15.83 -1.05 -9.99
N THR A 80 14.61 -1.40 -9.58
CA THR A 80 13.64 -2.07 -10.47
C THR A 80 12.40 -1.26 -10.77
N GLY A 81 12.05 -0.35 -9.87
CA GLY A 81 10.77 0.35 -9.85
C GLY A 81 9.53 -0.56 -9.82
N LYS A 82 9.65 -1.84 -9.45
CA LYS A 82 8.53 -2.79 -9.39
C LYS A 82 8.09 -3.01 -7.95
N ILE A 83 6.78 -2.90 -7.71
CA ILE A 83 6.20 -3.11 -6.38
C ILE A 83 4.83 -3.78 -6.45
N ALA A 84 4.53 -4.57 -5.42
CA ALA A 84 3.17 -5.00 -5.12
C ALA A 84 2.85 -4.69 -3.64
N LEU A 85 1.65 -4.21 -3.37
CA LEU A 85 1.18 -3.88 -2.03
C LEU A 85 -0.06 -4.71 -1.71
N THR A 86 0.02 -5.56 -0.68
CA THR A 86 -1.10 -6.40 -0.25
C THR A 86 -1.62 -5.93 1.10
N PHE A 87 -2.93 -5.74 1.21
CA PHE A 87 -3.58 -5.27 2.43
C PHE A 87 -4.72 -6.20 2.83
N LEU A 88 -4.88 -6.32 4.15
CA LEU A 88 -6.00 -6.99 4.81
C LEU A 88 -6.56 -6.00 5.84
N GLY A 89 -7.78 -5.52 5.59
CA GLY A 89 -8.48 -4.54 6.39
C GLY A 89 -9.89 -5.03 6.74
N GLY A 90 -10.40 -4.60 7.90
CA GLY A 90 -11.80 -4.82 8.23
C GLY A 90 -12.75 -4.06 7.29
N GLY A 91 -13.99 -4.52 7.19
CA GLY A 91 -14.97 -4.01 6.24
C GLY A 91 -14.86 -4.63 4.85
N ASP A 92 -14.51 -5.92 4.80
CA ASP A 92 -14.38 -6.74 3.59
C ASP A 92 -13.27 -6.28 2.62
N VAL A 93 -12.10 -5.94 3.19
CA VAL A 93 -10.96 -5.41 2.42
C VAL A 93 -9.83 -6.44 2.39
N ALA A 94 -9.71 -7.17 1.28
CA ALA A 94 -8.49 -7.89 0.92
C ALA A 94 -8.13 -7.59 -0.53
N PHE A 95 -6.98 -6.98 -0.77
CA PHE A 95 -6.58 -6.59 -2.12
C PHE A 95 -5.06 -6.53 -2.30
N THR A 96 -4.66 -6.61 -3.56
CA THR A 96 -3.29 -6.37 -3.99
C THR A 96 -3.25 -5.28 -5.06
N ILE A 97 -2.40 -4.28 -4.84
CA ILE A 97 -2.04 -3.27 -5.85
C ILE A 97 -0.73 -3.69 -6.47
N ARG A 98 -0.66 -3.75 -7.80
CA ARG A 98 0.60 -3.80 -8.54
C ARG A 98 0.86 -2.43 -9.16
N GLY A 99 2.10 -1.97 -9.09
CA GLY A 99 2.45 -0.65 -9.62
C GLY A 99 3.91 -0.47 -9.98
N LYS A 100 4.17 0.69 -10.56
CA LYS A 100 5.52 1.25 -10.66
C LYS A 100 5.81 2.10 -9.44
N CYS A 101 7.05 2.07 -9.00
CA CYS A 101 7.49 2.81 -7.85
C CYS A 101 8.78 3.54 -8.15
N ARG A 102 8.90 4.78 -7.66
CA ARG A 102 10.15 5.54 -7.74
C ARG A 102 10.37 6.33 -6.46
N VAL A 103 11.62 6.69 -6.23
CA VAL A 103 11.98 7.59 -5.14
C VAL A 103 11.57 9.01 -5.51
N PHE A 104 10.78 9.63 -4.64
CA PHE A 104 10.47 11.07 -4.71
C PHE A 104 11.41 11.87 -3.80
N LYS A 105 11.61 11.40 -2.56
CA LYS A 105 12.59 11.97 -1.62
C LYS A 105 13.40 10.87 -0.96
N THR A 106 14.72 11.03 -0.89
CA THR A 106 15.60 10.13 -0.10
C THR A 106 15.51 10.40 1.40
N THR A 107 15.08 11.60 1.80
CA THR A 107 14.82 11.99 3.19
C THR A 107 13.53 12.79 3.32
N MET A 108 12.77 12.54 4.37
CA MET A 108 11.62 13.34 4.80
C MET A 108 12.06 14.51 5.67
N GLU A 109 11.29 15.59 5.70
CA GLU A 109 11.52 16.70 6.62
C GLU A 109 11.37 16.24 8.08
N THR A 110 10.43 15.34 8.32
CA THR A 110 10.15 14.77 9.64
C THR A 110 11.24 13.79 10.11
N SER A 111 12.02 13.20 9.18
CA SER A 111 13.04 12.21 9.52
C SER A 111 14.06 11.99 8.40
N LYS A 112 15.34 12.19 8.71
CA LYS A 112 16.48 11.85 7.83
C LYS A 112 16.65 10.35 7.55
N TYR A 113 15.89 9.48 8.22
CA TYR A 113 15.95 8.02 8.06
C TYR A 113 14.78 7.46 7.24
N LEU A 114 13.78 8.29 6.93
CA LEU A 114 12.65 7.93 6.08
C LEU A 114 12.78 8.68 4.77
N GLY A 115 12.48 8.02 3.65
CA GLY A 115 12.26 8.66 2.36
C GLY A 115 10.81 8.49 1.92
N ILE A 116 10.45 9.15 0.83
CA ILE A 116 9.13 9.07 0.20
C ILE A 116 9.26 8.41 -1.16
N LEU A 117 8.45 7.39 -1.36
CA LEU A 117 8.26 6.69 -2.61
C LEU A 117 6.92 7.07 -3.22
N VAL A 118 6.87 7.23 -4.54
CA VAL A 118 5.64 7.40 -5.32
C VAL A 118 5.31 6.07 -5.96
N VAL A 119 4.11 5.56 -5.72
CA VAL A 119 3.58 4.36 -6.35
C VAL A 119 2.50 4.74 -7.34
N GLU A 120 2.72 4.42 -8.61
CA GLU A 120 1.77 4.55 -9.69
C GLU A 120 1.05 3.21 -9.88
N VAL A 121 -0.27 3.22 -9.70
CA VAL A 121 -1.13 2.04 -9.76
C VAL A 121 -1.25 1.58 -11.22
N GLU A 122 -0.85 0.33 -11.48
CA GLU A 122 -1.03 -0.33 -12.78
C GLU A 122 -2.20 -1.32 -12.75
N ALA A 123 -2.43 -1.97 -11.61
CA ALA A 123 -3.53 -2.92 -11.45
C ALA A 123 -3.94 -3.05 -9.98
N VAL A 124 -5.23 -3.25 -9.75
CA VAL A 124 -5.81 -3.59 -8.45
C VAL A 124 -6.53 -4.93 -8.58
N LYS A 125 -6.23 -5.86 -7.69
CA LYS A 125 -6.85 -7.18 -7.61
C LYS A 125 -7.56 -7.32 -6.28
N SER A 126 -8.82 -7.77 -6.29
CA SER A 126 -9.50 -8.17 -5.06
C SER A 126 -9.09 -9.60 -4.71
N ASP A 127 -8.64 -9.81 -3.48
CA ASP A 127 -8.25 -11.11 -2.94
C ASP A 127 -9.28 -11.67 -1.94
N VAL A 128 -10.44 -11.01 -1.78
CA VAL A 128 -11.57 -11.52 -0.99
C VAL A 128 -12.13 -12.77 -1.66
N ALA A 129 -12.22 -13.88 -0.93
CA ALA A 129 -12.87 -15.08 -1.43
C ALA A 129 -14.39 -14.92 -1.40
N ILE A 130 -15.08 -15.44 -2.41
CA ILE A 130 -16.51 -15.18 -2.67
C ILE A 130 -17.44 -15.61 -1.51
N ASP A 131 -17.02 -16.61 -0.74
CA ASP A 131 -17.83 -17.20 0.33
C ASP A 131 -17.35 -16.79 1.74
N VAL A 132 -16.48 -15.79 1.84
CA VAL A 132 -16.03 -15.23 3.12
C VAL A 132 -16.13 -13.70 3.11
N GLU A 133 -16.24 -13.13 4.30
CA GLU A 133 -16.14 -11.70 4.52
C GLU A 133 -14.93 -11.42 5.41
N VAL A 134 -14.12 -10.42 5.05
CA VAL A 134 -13.03 -9.97 5.93
C VAL A 134 -13.61 -9.06 7.01
N THR A 135 -13.87 -9.63 8.19
CA THR A 135 -14.44 -8.88 9.32
C THR A 135 -13.45 -7.88 9.89
N ASP A 136 -12.20 -8.30 10.09
CA ASP A 136 -11.12 -7.52 10.69
C ASP A 136 -9.80 -7.69 9.94
N GLY A 137 -8.98 -6.63 10.01
CA GLY A 137 -7.63 -6.62 9.47
C GLY A 137 -6.56 -6.53 10.55
N ILE A 138 -5.33 -6.20 10.16
CA ILE A 138 -4.22 -6.02 11.09
C ILE A 138 -4.52 -4.85 12.04
N GLN A 139 -4.56 -5.14 13.34
CA GLN A 139 -4.69 -4.16 14.41
C GLN A 139 -3.35 -3.91 15.10
N TYR A 140 -3.15 -2.70 15.61
CA TYR A 140 -1.96 -2.36 16.37
C TYR A 140 -2.28 -1.30 17.42
N THR A 141 -1.46 -1.24 18.46
CA THR A 141 -1.47 -0.16 19.45
C THR A 141 -0.09 0.47 19.52
N TYR A 142 -0.05 1.78 19.74
CA TYR A 142 1.22 2.46 19.96
C TYR A 142 1.74 2.12 21.36
N ARG A 143 3.03 1.81 21.45
CA ARG A 143 3.69 1.56 22.73
C ARG A 143 3.94 2.84 23.54
N SER A 144 3.80 4.01 22.93
CA SER A 144 3.95 5.31 23.58
C SER A 144 3.31 6.43 22.76
N GLN A 145 2.86 7.49 23.43
CA GLN A 145 2.35 8.71 22.78
C GLN A 145 3.39 9.34 21.85
N LYS A 146 4.66 9.37 22.27
CA LYS A 146 5.77 9.89 21.46
C LYS A 146 5.85 9.23 20.08
N TRP A 147 5.57 7.92 19.99
CA TRP A 147 5.63 7.19 18.73
C TRP A 147 4.41 7.48 17.86
N GLU A 148 3.22 7.58 18.46
CA GLU A 148 2.00 8.02 17.78
C GLU A 148 2.18 9.42 17.18
N ASP A 149 2.68 10.37 17.97
CA ASP A 149 2.91 11.75 17.51
C ASP A 149 3.91 11.80 16.36
N PHE A 150 4.94 10.94 16.40
CA PHE A 150 5.91 10.82 15.32
C PHE A 150 5.28 10.31 14.03
N VAL A 151 4.50 9.23 14.10
CA VAL A 151 3.76 8.70 12.96
C VAL A 151 2.82 9.75 12.37
N ASN A 152 2.07 10.46 13.23
CA ASN A 152 1.13 11.47 12.78
C ASN A 152 1.84 12.58 11.99
N ARG A 153 3.00 13.07 12.46
CA ARG A 153 3.80 14.05 11.71
C ARG A 153 4.28 13.52 10.35
N VAL A 154 4.69 12.26 10.29
CA VAL A 154 5.10 11.61 9.04
C VAL A 154 3.93 11.53 8.05
N LEU A 155 2.75 11.12 8.52
CA LEU A 155 1.55 11.06 7.68
C LEU A 155 1.07 12.46 7.25
N ASP A 156 1.18 13.46 8.12
CA ASP A 156 0.86 14.85 7.79
C ASP A 156 1.79 15.40 6.71
N GLU A 157 3.08 15.06 6.75
CA GLU A 157 4.01 15.39 5.67
C GLU A 157 3.58 14.74 4.34
N LEU A 158 3.20 13.46 4.33
CA LEU A 158 2.70 12.80 3.11
C LEU A 158 1.44 13.50 2.57
N ARG A 159 0.52 13.91 3.44
CA ARG A 159 -0.72 14.63 3.09
C ARG A 159 -0.47 16.04 2.55
N GLY A 160 0.67 16.63 2.90
CA GLY A 160 1.05 17.98 2.48
C GLY A 160 1.43 18.07 1.00
N TYR A 161 1.75 16.95 0.35
CA TYR A 161 2.07 16.92 -1.07
C TYR A 161 0.83 16.78 -1.96
N THR A 162 0.97 17.25 -3.19
CA THR A 162 -0.04 17.18 -4.25
C THR A 162 0.47 16.35 -5.43
N LEU A 163 -0.42 16.03 -6.37
CA LEU A 163 -0.02 15.40 -7.64
C LEU A 163 0.98 16.25 -8.43
N ALA A 164 0.90 17.58 -8.34
CA ALA A 164 1.80 18.47 -9.05
C ALA A 164 3.23 18.40 -8.48
N ASP A 165 3.36 18.26 -7.17
CA ASP A 165 4.68 18.17 -6.51
C ASP A 165 5.44 16.91 -6.92
N VAL A 166 4.70 15.83 -7.16
CA VAL A 166 5.31 14.53 -7.43
C VAL A 166 5.45 14.21 -8.91
N LYS A 167 4.72 14.90 -9.80
CA LYS A 167 4.89 14.77 -11.25
C LYS A 167 6.16 15.51 -11.67
N GLY A 168 7.27 14.76 -11.73
CA GLY A 168 8.57 15.17 -12.22
C GLY A 168 9.21 14.04 -12.99
#